data_AF-R4I4F4-F1
#
_entry.id   AF-R4I4F4-F1
#
_cell.length_a   1.000
_cell.length_b   1.000
_cell.length_c   1.000
_cell.angle_alpha   90.00
_cell.angle_beta   90.00
_cell.angle_gamma   90.00
#
_symmetry.space_group_name_H-M   'P 1'
#
loop_
_entity.id
_entity.type
_entity.pdbx_description
1 polymer ?
#
loop_
_entity_poly.entity_id
_entity_poly.type
_entity_poly.pdbx_seq_one_letter_code
_entity_poly.pdbx_strand_id
1 'polypeptide(L)'
;SVHFYRHDGAANFFDPAVLKAALSRALVDFYPYAGRLKLNDDNRLEIDCNGEGVLLVEAESDGALEELGDFDPRPELNFIPKVDYSKGISSYPLMLFQLTRFKCGGVGLGVANEHHL
;
A
#
# COMPACT_ATOMS: atom_id res chain seq x y z
N SER A 1 -8.31 -0.93 1.17
CA SER A 1 -8.89 -0.21 2.31
C SER A 1 -8.03 0.99 2.65
N VAL A 2 -8.54 1.92 3.46
CA VAL A 2 -7.74 3.02 4.04
C VAL A 2 -8.04 3.06 5.53
N HIS A 3 -6.99 3.22 6.34
CA HIS A 3 -7.07 3.26 7.80
C HIS A 3 -6.45 4.54 8.32
N PHE A 4 -7.14 5.23 9.23
CA PHE A 4 -6.69 6.49 9.78
C PHE A 4 -6.30 6.36 11.25
N TYR A 5 -5.17 6.97 11.61
CA TYR A 5 -4.59 6.93 12.94
C TYR A 5 -4.28 8.34 13.41
N ARG A 6 -4.77 8.70 14.60
CA ARG A 6 -4.38 9.94 15.26
C ARG A 6 -2.98 9.81 15.82
N HIS A 7 -2.20 10.89 15.78
CA HIS A 7 -0.88 10.94 16.39
C HIS A 7 -0.96 10.62 17.88
N ASP A 8 -0.11 9.72 18.37
CA ASP A 8 -0.12 9.25 19.77
C ASP A 8 0.88 10.01 20.67
N GLY A 9 1.67 10.92 20.09
CA GLY A 9 2.70 11.70 20.79
C GLY A 9 4.10 11.07 20.75
N ALA A 10 4.24 9.85 20.22
CA ALA A 10 5.54 9.19 20.09
C ALA A 10 6.36 9.81 18.95
N ALA A 11 7.66 10.00 19.18
CA ALA A 11 8.57 10.56 18.16
C ALA A 11 8.73 9.66 16.92
N ASN A 12 8.50 8.36 17.08
CA ASN A 12 8.60 7.34 16.02
C ASN A 12 7.22 6.90 15.49
N PHE A 13 6.17 7.69 15.71
CA PHE A 13 4.83 7.39 15.23
C PHE A 13 4.82 7.15 13.72
N PHE A 14 4.51 5.90 13.32
CA PHE A 14 4.58 5.44 11.93
C PHE A 14 5.92 5.74 11.23
N ASP A 15 7.06 5.54 11.90
CA ASP A 15 8.38 5.66 11.26
C ASP A 15 8.46 4.80 9.98
N PRO A 16 8.80 5.37 8.79
CA PRO A 16 8.83 4.63 7.53
C PRO A 16 9.88 3.53 7.50
N ALA A 17 11.03 3.71 8.15
CA ALA A 17 12.09 2.72 8.20
C ALA A 17 11.64 1.50 9.03
N VAL A 18 10.95 1.74 10.14
CA VAL A 18 10.34 0.67 10.95
C VAL A 18 9.28 -0.08 10.15
N LEU A 19 8.40 0.64 9.44
CA LEU A 19 7.36 0.05 8.60
C LEU A 19 7.95 -0.79 7.46
N LYS A 20 8.93 -0.26 6.72
CA LYS A 20 9.64 -0.98 5.64
C LYS A 20 10.29 -2.26 6.18
N ALA A 21 11.00 -2.17 7.30
CA ALA A 21 11.66 -3.33 7.90
C ALA A 21 10.65 -4.39 8.38
N ALA A 22 9.53 -3.98 8.97
CA ALA A 22 8.46 -4.88 9.37
C ALA A 22 7.80 -5.56 8.16
N LEU A 23 7.52 -4.80 7.11
CA LEU A 23 6.95 -5.31 5.86
C LEU A 23 7.88 -6.33 5.19
N SER A 24 9.18 -6.03 5.10
CA SER A 24 10.17 -6.99 4.56
C SER A 24 10.21 -8.30 5.34
N ARG A 25 10.08 -8.26 6.68
CA ARG A 25 10.00 -9.49 7.49
C ARG A 25 8.70 -10.25 7.26
N ALA A 26 7.56 -9.55 7.22
CA ALA A 26 6.27 -10.17 6.97
C ALA A 26 6.21 -10.85 5.59
N LEU A 27 6.83 -10.25 4.58
CA LEU A 27 6.90 -10.82 3.23
C LEU A 27 7.74 -12.12 3.13
N VAL A 28 8.46 -12.52 4.19
CA VAL A 28 9.06 -13.86 4.22
C VAL A 28 7.97 -14.92 4.34
N ASP A 29 7.04 -14.74 5.28
CA ASP A 29 5.93 -15.68 5.50
C ASP A 29 4.84 -15.50 4.44
N PHE A 30 4.66 -14.27 3.96
CA PHE A 30 3.65 -13.87 2.98
C PHE A 30 4.26 -13.60 1.60
N TYR A 31 5.25 -14.40 1.22
CA TYR A 31 6.06 -14.23 0.00
C TYR A 31 5.28 -14.13 -1.32
N PRO A 32 4.07 -14.72 -1.51
CA PRO A 32 3.34 -14.55 -2.77
C PRO A 32 3.00 -13.09 -3.07
N TYR A 33 2.78 -12.25 -2.06
CA TYR A 33 2.49 -10.82 -2.26
C TYR A 33 3.67 -10.04 -2.86
N ALA A 34 4.89 -10.54 -2.73
CA ALA A 34 6.08 -9.95 -3.33
C ALA A 34 6.28 -10.38 -4.80
N GLY A 35 5.38 -11.18 -5.37
CA GLY A 35 5.46 -11.68 -6.73
C GLY A 35 4.84 -10.77 -7.80
N ARG A 36 4.59 -11.35 -8.97
CA ARG A 36 3.86 -10.75 -10.10
C ARG A 36 2.88 -11.74 -10.70
N LEU A 37 1.84 -11.25 -11.37
CA LEU A 37 0.98 -12.13 -12.16
C LEU A 37 1.70 -12.58 -13.44
N LYS A 38 1.50 -13.83 -13.83
CA LYS A 38 1.89 -14.37 -15.14
C LYS A 38 0.84 -15.34 -15.66
N LEU A 39 0.95 -15.68 -16.94
CA LEU A 39 0.23 -16.78 -17.55
C LEU A 39 1.16 -17.99 -17.65
N ASN A 40 0.67 -19.17 -17.34
CA ASN A 40 1.37 -20.42 -17.59
C ASN A 40 1.18 -20.88 -19.05
N ASP A 41 1.78 -22.03 -19.43
CA ASP A 41 1.69 -22.59 -20.78
C ASP A 41 0.25 -22.90 -21.24
N ASP A 42 -0.67 -23.09 -20.29
CA ASP A 42 -2.11 -23.33 -20.55
C ASP A 42 -2.93 -22.02 -20.57
N ASN A 43 -2.29 -20.85 -20.59
CA ASN A 43 -2.91 -19.53 -20.46
C ASN A 43 -3.73 -19.33 -19.17
N ARG A 44 -3.41 -20.07 -18.10
CA ARG A 44 -3.99 -19.87 -16.78
C ARG A 44 -3.19 -18.84 -16.00
N LEU A 45 -3.89 -17.94 -15.32
CA LEU A 45 -3.28 -16.96 -14.42
C LEU A 45 -2.65 -17.66 -13.22
N GLU A 46 -1.42 -17.30 -12.90
CA GLU A 46 -0.70 -17.75 -11.72
C GLU A 46 0.19 -16.62 -11.17
N ILE A 47 0.68 -16.82 -9.94
CA ILE A 47 1.61 -15.89 -9.30
C ILE A 47 3.03 -16.39 -9.51
N ASP A 48 3.85 -15.59 -10.17
CA ASP A 48 5.29 -15.73 -10.15
C ASP A 48 5.84 -15.22 -8.82
N CYS A 49 6.19 -16.13 -7.91
CA CYS A 49 6.74 -15.82 -6.60
C CYS A 49 8.22 -15.39 -6.70
N ASN A 50 8.51 -14.35 -7.48
CA ASN A 50 9.85 -13.92 -7.87
C ASN A 50 10.52 -12.94 -6.88
N GLY A 51 9.81 -12.52 -5.84
CA GLY A 51 10.36 -11.66 -4.79
C GLY A 51 10.70 -10.24 -5.24
N GLU A 52 10.15 -9.75 -6.36
CA GLU A 52 10.31 -8.36 -6.80
C GLU A 52 9.77 -7.33 -5.79
N GLY A 53 8.94 -7.77 -4.84
CA GLY A 53 8.48 -6.99 -3.71
C GLY A 53 7.15 -6.29 -3.95
N VAL A 54 6.80 -5.47 -2.96
CA VAL A 54 5.57 -4.67 -2.89
C VAL A 54 5.89 -3.19 -3.05
N LEU A 55 4.90 -2.37 -3.39
CA LEU A 55 5.07 -0.93 -3.41
C LEU A 55 4.66 -0.30 -2.08
N LEU A 56 5.54 0.52 -1.50
CA LEU A 56 5.20 1.43 -0.40
C LEU A 56 5.52 2.85 -0.84
N VAL A 57 4.48 3.68 -0.92
CA VAL A 57 4.58 5.11 -1.22
C VAL A 57 4.47 5.91 0.08
N GLU A 58 5.34 6.89 0.25
CA GLU A 58 5.22 7.89 1.29
C GLU A 58 4.67 9.18 0.68
N ALA A 59 3.70 9.79 1.35
CA ALA A 59 3.03 11.00 0.91
C ALA A 59 2.74 11.93 2.09
N GLU A 60 2.54 13.20 1.79
CA GLU A 60 2.17 14.23 2.76
C GLU A 60 0.90 14.94 2.29
N SER A 61 0.09 15.38 3.25
CA SER A 61 -1.11 16.16 3.02
C SER A 61 -1.05 17.42 3.89
N ASP A 62 -1.30 18.57 3.26
CA ASP A 62 -1.40 19.86 3.95
C ASP A 62 -2.66 19.98 4.82
N GLY A 63 -3.62 19.06 4.63
CA GLY A 63 -4.85 18.98 5.42
C GLY A 63 -4.64 18.34 6.79
N ALA A 64 -5.61 18.54 7.67
CA ALA A 64 -5.70 17.86 8.95
C ALA A 64 -6.66 16.66 8.87
N LEU A 65 -6.40 15.62 9.65
CA LEU A 65 -7.24 14.41 9.66
C LEU A 65 -8.69 14.74 10.07
N GLU A 66 -8.86 15.73 10.93
CA GLU A 66 -10.14 16.25 11.41
C GLU A 66 -11.00 16.83 10.28
N GLU A 67 -10.39 17.32 9.20
CA GLU A 67 -11.07 17.88 8.04
C GLU A 67 -11.73 16.79 7.16
N LEU A 68 -11.33 15.53 7.35
CA LEU A 68 -11.93 14.39 6.65
C LEU A 68 -13.34 14.05 7.14
N GLY A 69 -13.74 14.54 8.32
CA GLY A 69 -15.09 14.35 8.86
C GLY A 69 -15.40 12.89 9.20
N ASP A 70 -16.40 12.32 8.53
CA ASP A 70 -16.92 10.96 8.71
C ASP A 70 -16.06 9.85 8.10
N PHE A 71 -14.95 10.22 7.44
CA PHE A 71 -14.06 9.29 6.72
C PHE A 71 -14.77 8.51 5.61
N ASP A 72 -15.88 9.04 5.09
CA ASP A 72 -16.53 8.45 3.93
C ASP A 72 -15.57 8.43 2.73
N PRO A 73 -15.61 7.40 1.87
CA PRO A 73 -14.75 7.33 0.69
C PRO A 73 -15.01 8.51 -0.24
N ARG A 74 -14.06 9.46 -0.32
CA ARG A 74 -14.12 10.59 -1.24
C ARG A 74 -13.19 10.35 -2.42
N PRO A 75 -13.69 10.25 -3.67
CA PRO A 75 -12.86 9.98 -4.85
C PRO A 75 -11.71 10.98 -5.06
N GLU A 76 -11.83 12.19 -4.53
CA GLU A 76 -10.83 13.25 -4.62
C GLU A 76 -9.62 12.99 -3.72
N LEU A 77 -9.78 12.16 -2.69
CA LEU A 77 -8.73 11.82 -1.72
C LEU A 77 -7.98 10.56 -2.17
N ASN A 78 -6.82 10.76 -2.80
CA ASN A 78 -5.96 9.68 -3.27
C ASN A 78 -5.09 9.12 -2.13
N PHE A 79 -5.65 8.20 -1.34
CA PHE A 79 -4.90 7.49 -0.29
C PHE A 79 -4.30 6.15 -0.75
N ILE A 80 -4.42 5.81 -2.03
CA ILE A 80 -3.90 4.57 -2.60
C ILE A 80 -3.13 4.92 -3.89
N PRO A 81 -1.97 4.29 -4.16
CA PRO A 81 -1.23 4.55 -5.38
C PRO A 81 -2.02 4.13 -6.61
N LYS A 82 -1.94 4.90 -7.69
CA LYS A 82 -2.51 4.52 -8.99
C LYS A 82 -1.63 3.47 -9.64
N VAL A 83 -2.25 2.45 -10.23
CA VAL A 83 -1.57 1.38 -10.96
C VAL A 83 -1.79 1.58 -12.46
N ASP A 84 -0.71 1.47 -13.24
CA ASP A 84 -0.76 1.49 -14.69
C ASP A 84 -0.87 0.06 -15.23
N TYR A 85 -2.11 -0.39 -15.44
CA TYR A 85 -2.40 -1.74 -15.95
C TYR A 85 -2.11 -1.91 -17.45
N SER A 86 -1.75 -0.83 -18.17
CA SER A 86 -1.52 -0.91 -19.63
C SER A 86 -0.21 -1.62 -20.01
N LYS A 87 0.71 -1.76 -19.06
CA LYS A 87 2.05 -2.35 -19.27
C LYS A 87 2.10 -3.87 -19.14
N GLY A 88 0.95 -4.52 -18.98
CA GLY A 88 0.82 -5.97 -18.85
C GLY A 88 0.81 -6.46 -17.41
N ILE A 89 0.29 -7.66 -17.20
CA ILE A 89 -0.03 -8.23 -15.87
C ILE A 89 1.20 -8.42 -14.96
N SER A 90 2.38 -8.59 -15.54
CA SER A 90 3.62 -8.79 -14.78
C SER A 90 4.31 -7.48 -14.38
N SER A 91 3.77 -6.33 -14.80
CA SER A 91 4.44 -5.03 -14.64
C SER A 91 4.13 -4.31 -13.32
N TYR A 92 3.10 -4.75 -12.60
CA TYR A 92 2.64 -4.09 -11.37
C TYR A 92 2.70 -5.01 -10.14
N PRO A 93 2.94 -4.45 -8.95
CA PRO A 93 2.97 -5.20 -7.71
C PRO A 93 1.57 -5.69 -7.34
N LEU A 94 1.52 -6.83 -6.64
CA LEU A 94 0.27 -7.43 -6.17
C LEU A 94 -0.28 -6.77 -4.91
N MET A 95 0.58 -6.04 -4.18
CA MET A 95 0.23 -5.33 -2.96
C MET A 95 0.85 -3.95 -2.96
N LEU A 96 0.04 -2.96 -2.62
CA LEU A 96 0.41 -1.55 -2.59
C LEU A 96 0.01 -0.95 -1.26
N PHE A 97 0.94 -0.17 -0.71
CA PHE A 97 0.76 0.61 0.50
C PHE A 97 1.01 2.08 0.21
N GLN A 98 0.24 2.95 0.83
CA GLN A 98 0.54 4.37 0.88
C GLN A 98 0.43 4.87 2.31
N LEU A 99 1.52 5.47 2.78
CA LEU A 99 1.61 6.13 4.07
C LEU A 99 1.48 7.64 3.84
N THR A 100 0.31 8.20 4.14
CA THR A 100 0.05 9.64 4.03
C THR A 100 0.11 10.30 5.41
N ARG A 101 1.04 11.24 5.61
CA ARG A 101 1.12 12.06 6.82
C ARG A 101 0.32 13.33 6.66
N PHE A 102 -0.50 13.66 7.64
CA PHE A 102 -1.28 14.89 7.69
C PHE A 102 -0.56 15.95 8.52
N LYS A 103 -0.90 17.23 8.30
CA LYS A 103 -0.31 18.36 9.02
C LYS A 103 -0.51 18.30 10.54
N CYS A 104 -1.59 17.67 11.01
CA CYS A 104 -1.85 17.45 12.44
C CYS A 104 -1.03 16.29 13.06
N GLY A 105 -0.12 15.66 12.28
CA GLY A 105 0.65 14.48 12.67
C GLY A 105 -0.11 13.16 12.52
N GLY A 106 -1.42 13.21 12.23
CA GLY A 106 -2.19 12.02 11.91
C GLY A 106 -1.67 11.29 10.66
N VAL A 107 -2.05 10.03 10.51
CA VAL A 107 -1.60 9.16 9.43
C VAL A 107 -2.79 8.46 8.77
N GLY A 108 -2.79 8.43 7.44
CA GLY A 108 -3.62 7.55 6.62
C GLY A 108 -2.76 6.43 6.03
N LEU A 109 -3.13 5.18 6.28
CA LEU A 109 -2.53 4.00 5.67
C LEU A 109 -3.50 3.40 4.66
N GLY A 110 -3.22 3.62 3.38
CA GLY A 110 -3.90 2.95 2.28
C GLY A 110 -3.29 1.60 1.99
N VAL A 111 -4.14 0.62 1.73
CA VAL A 111 -3.76 -0.75 1.34
C VAL A 111 -4.58 -1.15 0.11
N ALA A 112 -3.93 -1.54 -0.97
CA ALA A 112 -4.56 -2.16 -2.12
C ALA A 112 -3.97 -3.54 -2.40
N ASN A 113 -4.85 -4.48 -2.68
CA ASN A 113 -4.54 -5.88 -2.97
C ASN A 113 -5.05 -6.22 -4.37
N GLU A 114 -4.26 -6.96 -5.13
CA GLU A 114 -4.72 -7.63 -6.34
C GLU A 114 -5.69 -8.75 -5.96
N HIS A 115 -6.90 -8.71 -6.51
CA HIS A 115 -8.01 -9.58 -6.09
C HIS A 115 -7.84 -11.07 -6.42
N HIS A 116 -6.84 -11.42 -7.23
CA HIS A 116 -6.49 -12.80 -7.56
C HIS A 116 -5.73 -13.52 -6.43
N LEU A 117 -5.34 -12.80 -5.38
CA LEU A 117 -4.77 -13.31 -4.12
C LEU A 117 -5.84 -13.54 -3.07
#